data_AF-A0A4U5VAD3-F1
#
_entry.id   AF-A0A4U5VAD3-F1
#
_cell.length_a   1.000
_cell.length_b   1.000
_cell.length_c   1.000
_cell.angle_alpha   90.00
_cell.angle_beta   90.00
_cell.angle_gamma   90.00
#
_symmetry.space_group_name_H-M   'P 1'
#
loop_
_entity.id
_entity.type
_entity.pdbx_description
1 polymer ?
#
loop_
_entity_poly.entity_id
_entity_poly.type
_entity_poly.pdbx_seq_one_letter_code
_entity_poly.pdbx_strand_id
1 'polypeptide(L)'
;MGSSCNSNIFYLCTGIPPNKYHYIDDLVVIVPQNVWEYLYNSFGGGPAVNHLYMCAICQVEIEALAKRRKIEIDTFIKLNKEFQAEEAPTVILCISMQWFREWESFVKGKDNEPPGPIDNSKIGVMKGGHIQLKQGADYGQISEETWQYLLGIYAGGPEIAVRQTVAPADPDSLHGERKIEAETRAL
;
A
#
# COMPACT_ATOMS: atom_id res chain seq x y z
N MET A 1 4.24 -1.81 -24.78
CA MET A 1 3.73 -3.10 -24.26
C MET A 1 4.64 -3.50 -23.12
N GLY A 2 4.25 -3.21 -21.88
CA GLY A 2 5.04 -3.52 -20.69
C GLY A 2 4.70 -4.93 -20.22
N SER A 3 5.65 -5.84 -20.32
CA SER A 3 5.52 -7.19 -19.75
C SER A 3 5.65 -7.06 -18.23
N SER A 4 4.52 -7.11 -17.52
CA SER A 4 4.52 -7.22 -16.06
C SER A 4 5.15 -8.56 -15.68
N CYS A 5 6.31 -8.51 -15.04
CA CYS A 5 7.02 -9.68 -14.55
C CYS A 5 6.42 -10.08 -13.20
N ASN A 6 5.51 -11.05 -13.20
CA ASN A 6 4.90 -11.50 -11.95
C ASN A 6 5.95 -12.25 -11.10
N SER A 7 6.28 -11.71 -9.92
CA SER A 7 7.41 -12.11 -9.05
C SER A 7 7.34 -13.57 -8.54
N ASN A 8 6.21 -14.24 -8.78
CA ASN A 8 5.94 -15.60 -8.32
C ASN A 8 6.23 -16.68 -9.36
N ILE A 9 6.39 -16.35 -10.64
CA ILE A 9 6.45 -17.34 -11.73
C ILE A 9 7.74 -17.19 -12.54
N PHE A 10 8.66 -18.15 -12.38
CA PHE A 10 9.94 -18.20 -13.11
C PHE A 10 9.79 -18.16 -14.64
N TYR A 11 8.67 -18.63 -15.19
CA TYR A 11 8.44 -18.70 -16.63
C TYR A 11 8.18 -17.35 -17.32
N LEU A 12 7.81 -16.31 -16.58
CA LEU A 12 7.50 -14.99 -17.14
C LEU A 12 8.67 -14.01 -17.04
N CYS A 13 9.69 -14.32 -16.25
CA CYS A 13 10.89 -13.48 -16.09
C CYS A 13 12.03 -14.06 -16.91
N THR A 14 12.76 -13.21 -17.64
CA THR A 14 13.98 -13.59 -18.37
C THR A 14 15.20 -13.78 -17.45
N GLY A 15 15.01 -13.73 -16.13
CA GLY A 15 16.06 -13.86 -15.12
C GLY A 15 15.48 -14.22 -13.76
N ILE A 16 16.36 -14.38 -12.77
CA ILE A 16 15.98 -14.80 -11.41
C ILE A 16 15.38 -13.63 -10.63
N PRO A 17 14.19 -13.78 -10.03
CA PRO A 17 13.63 -12.75 -9.15
C PRO A 17 14.60 -12.37 -8.00
N PRO A 18 14.80 -11.07 -7.69
CA PRO A 18 15.76 -10.64 -6.66
C PRO A 18 15.58 -11.29 -5.29
N ASN A 19 14.32 -11.52 -4.88
CA ASN A 19 13.97 -12.20 -3.62
C ASN A 19 14.35 -13.69 -3.58
N LYS A 20 14.77 -14.29 -4.69
CA LYS A 20 15.23 -15.69 -4.76
C LYS A 20 16.73 -15.80 -5.04
N TYR A 21 17.35 -14.70 -5.46
CA TYR A 21 18.74 -14.69 -5.90
C TYR A 21 19.72 -15.08 -4.79
N HIS A 22 19.40 -14.78 -3.53
CA HIS A 22 20.28 -15.02 -2.38
C HIS A 22 20.40 -16.49 -1.94
N TYR A 23 19.50 -17.37 -2.40
CA TYR A 23 19.55 -18.82 -2.16
C TYR A 23 19.48 -19.59 -3.47
N ILE A 24 19.95 -18.98 -4.58
CA ILE A 24 19.88 -19.61 -5.89
C ILE A 24 20.62 -20.94 -5.94
N ASP A 25 21.73 -21.06 -5.20
CA ASP A 25 22.53 -22.29 -5.12
C ASP A 25 21.76 -23.46 -4.50
N ASP A 26 20.74 -23.18 -3.68
CA ASP A 26 19.84 -24.22 -3.14
C ASP A 26 18.74 -24.62 -4.15
N LEU A 27 18.50 -23.78 -5.17
CA LEU A 27 17.47 -23.98 -6.18
C LEU A 27 18.00 -24.65 -7.46
N VAL A 28 19.31 -24.62 -7.68
CA VAL A 28 19.93 -25.09 -8.93
C VAL A 28 20.96 -26.18 -8.65
N VAL A 29 21.15 -27.08 -9.62
CA VAL A 29 22.22 -28.07 -9.58
C VAL A 29 23.02 -27.98 -10.87
N ILE A 30 24.34 -28.00 -10.73
CA ILE A 30 25.23 -28.07 -11.89
C ILE A 30 25.19 -29.48 -12.43
N VAL A 31 24.76 -29.62 -13.68
CA VAL A 31 24.74 -30.91 -14.39
C VAL A 31 26.03 -31.06 -15.19
N PRO A 32 26.77 -32.17 -15.04
CA PRO A 32 27.94 -32.45 -15.87
C PRO A 32 27.58 -32.46 -17.37
N GLN A 33 28.49 -31.96 -18.22
CA GLN A 33 28.23 -31.77 -19.65
C GLN A 33 27.77 -33.06 -20.37
N ASN A 34 28.42 -34.20 -20.09
CA ASN A 34 28.05 -35.48 -20.68
C ASN A 34 26.63 -35.93 -20.30
N VAL A 35 26.21 -35.63 -19.07
CA VAL A 35 24.85 -35.91 -18.59
C VAL A 35 23.85 -34.99 -19.28
N TRP A 36 24.17 -33.69 -19.40
CA TRP A 36 23.35 -32.74 -20.14
C TRP A 36 23.16 -33.14 -21.61
N GLU A 37 24.24 -33.47 -22.32
CA GLU A 37 24.19 -33.90 -23.73
C GLU A 37 23.31 -35.14 -23.92
N TYR A 38 23.44 -36.14 -23.03
CA TYR A 38 22.58 -37.32 -23.07
C TYR A 38 21.10 -36.96 -22.88
N LEU A 39 20.78 -36.13 -21.89
CA LEU A 39 19.40 -35.70 -21.60
C LEU A 39 18.81 -34.91 -22.78
N TYR A 40 19.56 -33.94 -23.31
CA TYR A 40 19.12 -33.12 -24.44
C TYR A 40 18.90 -33.96 -25.71
N ASN A 41 19.81 -34.87 -26.04
CA ASN A 41 19.67 -35.73 -27.23
C ASN A 41 18.52 -36.74 -27.10
N SER A 42 18.21 -37.17 -25.88
CA SER A 42 17.15 -38.16 -25.63
C SER A 42 15.75 -37.53 -25.54
N PHE A 43 15.64 -36.33 -24.98
CA PHE A 43 14.35 -35.72 -24.62
C PHE A 43 14.12 -34.33 -25.23
N GLY A 44 15.12 -33.73 -25.86
CA GLY A 44 15.09 -32.32 -26.30
C GLY A 44 15.10 -31.34 -25.13
N GLY A 45 14.65 -30.11 -25.36
CA GLY A 45 14.50 -29.09 -24.32
C GLY A 45 14.99 -27.71 -24.72
N GLY A 46 14.98 -26.79 -23.74
CA GLY A 46 15.50 -25.43 -23.90
C GLY A 46 17.03 -25.39 -23.89
N PRO A 47 17.63 -24.23 -24.21
CA PRO A 47 19.08 -24.07 -24.26
C PRO A 47 19.71 -24.34 -22.89
N ALA A 48 20.97 -24.78 -22.90
CA ALA A 48 21.77 -24.88 -21.69
C ALA A 48 21.87 -23.51 -21.01
N VAL A 49 21.62 -23.46 -19.71
CA VAL A 49 21.75 -22.24 -18.90
C VAL A 49 23.13 -22.26 -18.24
N ASN A 50 24.06 -21.46 -18.78
CA ASN A 50 25.44 -21.39 -18.29
C ASN A 50 25.67 -20.21 -17.34
N HIS A 51 24.77 -19.23 -17.33
CA HIS A 51 24.84 -18.06 -16.46
C HIS A 51 23.46 -17.74 -15.92
N LEU A 52 23.44 -17.44 -14.62
CA LEU A 52 22.28 -17.03 -13.89
C LEU A 52 22.40 -15.53 -13.61
N TYR A 53 21.42 -14.76 -14.07
CA TYR A 53 21.37 -13.32 -13.84
C TYR A 53 20.11 -12.95 -13.06
N MET A 54 20.24 -11.95 -12.21
CA MET A 54 19.09 -11.33 -11.55
C MET A 54 18.21 -10.62 -12.59
N CYS A 55 16.89 -10.72 -12.44
CA CYS A 55 15.94 -10.05 -13.32
C CYS A 55 15.96 -8.54 -13.08
N ALA A 56 16.51 -7.78 -14.02
CA ALA A 56 16.58 -6.32 -13.94
C ALA A 56 15.19 -5.65 -13.91
N ILE A 57 14.19 -6.23 -14.59
CA ILE A 57 12.81 -5.71 -14.59
C ILE A 57 12.21 -5.82 -13.19
N CYS A 58 12.27 -7.01 -12.58
CA CYS A 58 11.80 -7.22 -11.22
C CYS A 58 12.54 -6.30 -10.23
N GLN A 59 13.85 -6.11 -10.40
CA GLN A 59 14.64 -5.21 -9.56
C GLN A 59 14.10 -3.77 -9.62
N VAL A 60 13.88 -3.25 -10.83
CA VAL A 60 13.32 -1.91 -11.04
C VAL A 60 11.91 -1.79 -10.46
N GLU A 61 11.05 -2.81 -10.62
CA GLU A 61 9.70 -2.82 -10.06
C GLU A 61 9.71 -2.81 -8.52
N ILE A 62 10.59 -3.60 -7.90
CA ILE A 62 10.77 -3.63 -6.44
C ILE A 62 11.23 -2.26 -5.92
N GLU A 63 12.23 -1.66 -6.58
CA GLU A 63 12.75 -0.33 -6.22
C GLU A 63 11.69 0.76 -6.40
N ALA A 64 10.93 0.71 -7.50
CA ALA A 64 9.83 1.64 -7.76
C ALA A 64 8.73 1.53 -6.69
N LEU A 65 8.36 0.31 -6.30
CA LEU A 65 7.38 0.06 -5.25
C LEU A 65 7.86 0.57 -3.89
N ALA A 66 9.12 0.28 -3.52
CA ALA A 66 9.73 0.79 -2.29
C ALA A 66 9.76 2.32 -2.27
N LYS A 67 10.13 2.95 -3.40
CA LYS A 67 10.14 4.41 -3.54
C LYS A 67 8.74 5.00 -3.40
N ARG A 68 7.72 4.39 -4.01
CA ARG A 68 6.32 4.81 -3.89
C ARG A 68 5.86 4.79 -2.43
N ARG A 69 6.01 3.65 -1.75
CA ARG A 69 5.64 3.49 -0.33
C ARG A 69 6.31 4.54 0.56
N LYS A 70 7.59 4.79 0.33
CA LYS A 70 8.36 5.80 1.05
C LYS A 70 7.80 7.21 0.85
N ILE A 71 7.52 7.60 -0.40
CA ILE A 71 6.94 8.91 -0.70
C ILE A 71 5.57 9.06 -0.03
N GLU A 72 4.75 8.00 -0.07
CA GLU A 72 3.41 8.00 0.54
C GLU A 72 3.45 8.19 2.06
N ILE A 73 4.24 7.38 2.77
CA ILE A 73 4.35 7.49 4.23
C ILE A 73 5.00 8.82 4.65
N ASP A 74 6.07 9.26 3.98
CA ASP A 74 6.79 10.49 4.34
C ASP A 74 5.89 11.73 4.15
N THR A 75 5.08 11.75 3.09
CA THR A 75 4.12 12.84 2.83
C THR A 75 2.97 12.83 3.84
N PHE A 76 2.40 11.66 4.13
CA PHE A 76 1.35 11.53 5.14
C PHE A 76 1.84 11.98 6.53
N ILE A 77 3.04 11.55 6.95
CA ILE A 77 3.61 11.94 8.25
C ILE A 77 3.77 13.45 8.34
N LYS A 78 4.23 14.10 7.25
CA LYS A 78 4.38 15.55 7.20
C LYS A 78 3.02 16.24 7.39
N LEU A 79 2.03 15.89 6.58
CA LEU A 79 0.70 16.49 6.63
C LEU A 79 0.00 16.24 7.97
N ASN A 80 0.15 15.03 8.52
CA ASN A 80 -0.41 14.71 9.83
C ASN A 80 0.23 15.55 10.95
N LYS A 81 1.56 15.76 10.93
CA LYS A 81 2.22 16.65 11.89
C LYS A 81 1.72 18.09 11.80
N GLU A 82 1.50 18.59 10.58
CA GLU A 82 0.92 19.92 10.34
C GLU A 82 -0.51 20.00 10.92
N PHE A 83 -1.35 19.00 10.68
CA PHE A 83 -2.71 18.91 11.24
C PHE A 83 -2.75 18.78 12.77
N GLN A 84 -1.76 18.13 13.37
CA GLN A 84 -1.64 18.01 14.83
C GLN A 84 -1.21 19.33 15.46
N ALA A 85 -0.37 20.11 14.77
CA ALA A 85 0.09 21.42 15.23
C ALA A 85 -0.97 22.53 15.06
N GLU A 86 -1.98 22.31 14.22
CA GLU A 86 -3.07 23.26 14.01
C GLU A 86 -4.02 23.29 15.22
N GLU A 87 -4.10 24.45 15.88
CA GLU A 87 -4.89 24.64 17.10
C GLU A 87 -6.41 24.62 16.84
N ALA A 88 -6.85 25.16 15.70
CA ALA A 88 -8.26 25.34 15.38
C ALA A 88 -8.55 25.03 13.89
N PRO A 89 -8.48 23.74 13.48
CA PRO A 89 -8.77 23.34 12.11
C PRO A 89 -10.21 23.66 11.73
N THR A 90 -10.37 24.40 10.64
CA THR A 90 -11.69 24.85 10.14
C THR A 90 -12.47 23.73 9.45
N VAL A 91 -11.76 22.80 8.83
CA VAL A 91 -12.31 21.63 8.13
C VAL A 91 -11.62 20.39 8.66
N ILE A 92 -12.41 19.43 9.16
CA ILE A 92 -11.94 18.12 9.58
C ILE A 92 -12.68 17.08 8.74
N LEU A 93 -11.93 16.25 8.03
CA LEU A 93 -12.48 15.19 7.19
C LEU A 93 -12.32 13.82 7.85
N CYS A 94 -13.20 12.90 7.50
CA CYS A 94 -13.18 11.53 8.00
C CYS A 94 -12.67 10.56 6.94
N ILE A 95 -11.87 9.59 7.39
CA ILE A 95 -11.45 8.46 6.58
C ILE A 95 -11.77 7.15 7.30
N SER A 96 -12.30 6.18 6.56
CA SER A 96 -12.57 4.83 7.07
C SER A 96 -11.31 4.18 7.63
N MET A 97 -11.34 3.72 8.88
CA MET A 97 -10.21 3.00 9.47
C MET A 97 -9.97 1.64 8.80
N GLN A 98 -10.98 1.06 8.14
CA GLN A 98 -10.78 -0.12 7.31
C GLN A 98 -9.81 0.19 6.16
N TRP A 99 -10.13 1.19 5.35
CA TRP A 99 -9.28 1.60 4.23
C TRP A 99 -7.91 2.09 4.70
N PHE A 100 -7.88 2.86 5.78
CA PHE A 100 -6.62 3.39 6.32
C PHE A 100 -5.68 2.27 6.79
N ARG A 101 -6.20 1.19 7.40
CA ARG A 101 -5.38 0.02 7.78
C ARG A 101 -4.81 -0.71 6.57
N GLU A 102 -5.57 -0.81 5.48
CA GLU A 102 -5.08 -1.39 4.22
C GLU A 102 -3.95 -0.53 3.63
N TRP A 103 -4.16 0.79 3.57
CA TRP A 103 -3.13 1.74 3.18
C TRP A 103 -1.88 1.63 4.06
N GLU A 104 -2.06 1.59 5.38
CA GLU A 104 -0.96 1.48 6.34
C GLU A 104 -0.17 0.18 6.14
N SER A 105 -0.86 -0.94 5.93
CA SER A 105 -0.25 -2.24 5.63
C SER A 105 0.60 -2.19 4.35
N PHE A 106 0.08 -1.53 3.31
CA PHE A 106 0.80 -1.31 2.06
C PHE A 106 2.06 -0.46 2.23
N VAL A 107 1.96 0.73 2.84
CA VAL A 107 3.12 1.64 2.97
C VAL A 107 4.17 1.11 3.95
N LYS A 108 3.78 0.29 4.93
CA LYS A 108 4.70 -0.44 5.82
C LYS A 108 5.27 -1.73 5.20
N GLY A 109 4.88 -2.06 3.97
CA GLY A 109 5.38 -3.22 3.23
C GLY A 109 4.92 -4.58 3.78
N LYS A 110 3.87 -4.61 4.60
CA LYS A 110 3.22 -5.85 5.05
C LYS A 110 2.43 -6.50 3.92
N ASP A 111 1.75 -5.68 3.11
CA ASP A 111 1.04 -6.09 1.90
C ASP A 111 1.68 -5.49 0.64
N ASN A 112 1.72 -6.27 -0.44
CA ASN A 112 2.24 -5.84 -1.74
C ASN A 112 1.20 -5.11 -2.59
N GLU A 113 -0.06 -5.40 -2.38
CA GLU A 113 -1.15 -4.73 -3.07
C GLU A 113 -1.43 -3.36 -2.42
N PRO A 114 -1.50 -2.27 -3.19
CA PRO A 114 -1.98 -0.99 -2.69
C PRO A 114 -3.47 -1.11 -2.31
N PRO A 115 -3.98 -0.25 -1.41
CA PRO A 115 -5.40 -0.20 -1.16
C PRO A 115 -6.14 0.20 -2.46
N GLY A 116 -7.40 -0.21 -2.55
CA GLY A 116 -8.30 0.26 -3.60
C GLY A 116 -8.64 1.75 -3.45
N PRO A 117 -9.61 2.26 -4.24
CA PRO A 117 -10.14 3.60 -4.03
C PRO A 117 -10.63 3.81 -2.59
N ILE A 118 -10.52 5.03 -2.08
CA ILE A 118 -11.01 5.37 -0.73
C ILE A 118 -12.49 4.98 -0.65
N ASP A 119 -12.85 4.16 0.34
CA ASP A 119 -14.24 3.74 0.58
C ASP A 119 -14.71 4.19 1.96
N ASN A 120 -15.47 5.28 1.96
CA ASN A 120 -16.13 5.84 3.13
C ASN A 120 -17.62 5.44 3.21
N SER A 121 -18.12 4.55 2.35
CA SER A 121 -19.54 4.18 2.28
C SER A 121 -20.08 3.63 3.61
N LYS A 122 -19.24 2.92 4.38
CA LYS A 122 -19.62 2.33 5.67
C LYS A 122 -19.62 3.32 6.83
N ILE A 123 -18.94 4.45 6.67
CA ILE A 123 -18.84 5.48 7.72
C ILE A 123 -19.76 6.68 7.45
N GLY A 124 -20.37 6.77 6.26
CA GLY A 124 -21.35 7.80 5.92
C GLY A 124 -22.79 7.30 5.95
N VAL A 125 -23.73 8.19 6.25
CA VAL A 125 -25.18 8.00 6.06
C VAL A 125 -25.77 9.19 5.31
N MET A 126 -26.65 8.92 4.35
CA MET A 126 -27.37 9.97 3.63
C MET A 126 -28.54 10.46 4.46
N LYS A 127 -28.54 11.75 4.84
CA LYS A 127 -29.62 12.41 5.57
C LYS A 127 -29.96 13.73 4.88
N GLY A 128 -31.21 13.87 4.42
CA GLY A 128 -31.69 15.12 3.80
C GLY A 128 -30.90 15.55 2.57
N GLY A 129 -30.42 14.60 1.74
CA GLY A 129 -29.64 14.88 0.53
C GLY A 129 -28.15 15.17 0.76
N HIS A 130 -27.69 15.16 2.02
CA HIS A 130 -26.27 15.32 2.36
C HIS A 130 -25.73 14.07 3.07
N ILE A 131 -24.44 13.80 2.87
CA ILE A 131 -23.75 12.72 3.58
C ILE A 131 -23.28 13.25 4.92
N GLN A 132 -23.62 12.54 5.99
CA GLN A 132 -23.19 12.84 7.36
C GLN A 132 -22.46 11.63 7.93
N LEU A 133 -21.58 11.87 8.89
CA LEU A 133 -20.90 10.80 9.62
C LEU A 133 -21.93 9.91 10.35
N LYS A 134 -21.77 8.60 10.20
CA LYS A 134 -22.59 7.59 10.88
C LYS A 134 -22.15 7.47 12.33
N GLN A 135 -23.10 7.52 13.26
CA GLN A 135 -22.83 7.31 14.68
C GLN A 135 -22.23 5.92 14.93
N GLY A 136 -21.15 5.85 15.70
CA GLY A 136 -20.44 4.61 16.01
C GLY A 136 -19.60 4.03 14.86
N ALA A 137 -19.37 4.79 13.79
CA ALA A 137 -18.46 4.38 12.72
C ALA A 137 -17.00 4.31 13.21
N ASP A 138 -16.22 3.39 12.64
CA ASP A 138 -14.76 3.30 12.84
C ASP A 138 -14.06 4.18 11.79
N TYR A 139 -13.69 5.39 12.19
CA TYR A 139 -13.06 6.39 11.33
C TYR A 139 -11.92 7.11 12.05
N GLY A 140 -11.01 7.67 11.27
CA GLY A 140 -10.02 8.62 11.75
C GLY A 140 -10.23 10.01 11.17
N GLN A 141 -9.73 11.02 11.87
CA GLN A 141 -9.78 12.42 11.42
C GLN A 141 -8.48 12.79 10.71
N ILE A 142 -8.62 13.48 9.58
CA ILE A 142 -7.51 14.00 8.76
C ILE A 142 -7.81 15.43 8.30
N SER A 143 -6.76 16.17 7.93
CA SER A 143 -6.91 17.50 7.34
C SER A 143 -7.41 17.45 5.91
N GLU A 144 -7.84 18.60 5.39
CA GLU A 144 -8.20 18.76 3.98
C GLU A 144 -7.03 18.42 3.05
N GLU A 145 -5.81 18.87 3.38
CA GLU A 145 -4.61 18.60 2.59
C GLU A 145 -4.29 17.11 2.55
N THR A 146 -4.46 16.41 3.67
CA THR A 146 -4.27 14.95 3.76
C THR A 146 -5.30 14.23 2.89
N TRP A 147 -6.56 14.67 2.91
CA TRP A 147 -7.60 14.10 2.07
C TRP A 147 -7.31 14.32 0.59
N GLN A 148 -6.99 15.55 0.18
CA GLN A 148 -6.67 15.87 -1.23
C GLN A 148 -5.46 15.07 -1.72
N TYR A 149 -4.46 14.89 -0.87
CA TYR A 149 -3.30 14.05 -1.17
C TYR A 149 -3.69 12.59 -1.45
N LEU A 150 -4.42 11.96 -0.54
CA LEU A 150 -4.84 10.56 -0.69
C LEU A 150 -5.82 10.39 -1.86
N LEU A 151 -6.77 11.31 -2.02
CA LEU A 151 -7.72 11.33 -3.12
C LEU A 151 -7.02 11.47 -4.48
N GLY A 152 -5.94 12.27 -4.55
CA GLY A 152 -5.15 12.43 -5.77
C GLY A 152 -4.42 11.15 -6.22
N ILE A 153 -4.16 10.22 -5.30
CA ILE A 153 -3.48 8.94 -5.59
C ILE A 153 -4.49 7.81 -5.81
N TYR A 154 -5.49 7.73 -4.94
CA TYR A 154 -6.39 6.57 -4.84
C TYR A 154 -7.78 6.83 -5.40
N ALA A 155 -8.20 8.09 -5.58
CA ALA A 155 -9.58 8.47 -5.86
C ALA A 155 -10.56 7.87 -4.82
N GLY A 156 -11.84 7.79 -5.17
CA GLY A 156 -12.89 7.21 -4.32
C GLY A 156 -13.74 8.25 -3.61
N GLY A 157 -14.21 7.93 -2.41
CA GLY A 157 -15.09 8.75 -1.59
C GLY A 157 -16.09 7.91 -0.78
N PRO A 158 -17.23 8.50 -0.36
CA PRO A 158 -17.53 9.94 -0.40
C PRO A 158 -16.68 10.75 0.58
N GLU A 159 -16.57 12.05 0.31
CA GLU A 159 -16.04 13.02 1.28
C GLU A 159 -17.05 13.22 2.42
N ILE A 160 -16.55 13.20 3.66
CA ILE A 160 -17.37 13.37 4.86
C ILE A 160 -16.62 14.32 5.79
N ALA A 161 -17.24 15.45 6.09
CA ALA A 161 -16.72 16.45 7.02
C ALA A 161 -17.42 16.36 8.38
N VAL A 162 -16.65 16.51 9.47
CA VAL A 162 -17.18 16.74 10.80
C VAL A 162 -17.36 18.24 10.98
N ARG A 163 -18.61 18.70 11.20
CA ARG A 163 -18.84 20.07 11.65
C ARG A 163 -18.50 20.14 13.12
N GLN A 164 -17.58 21.02 13.53
CA GLN A 164 -17.46 21.42 14.94
C GLN A 164 -18.73 22.17 15.33
N THR A 165 -19.75 21.45 15.82
CA THR A 165 -20.84 22.10 16.52
C THR A 165 -20.31 22.55 17.87
N VAL A 166 -20.28 23.86 18.11
CA VAL A 166 -20.10 24.47 19.43
C VAL A 166 -21.33 24.10 20.28
N ALA A 167 -21.38 22.88 20.79
CA ALA A 167 -22.40 22.40 21.71
C ALA A 167 -21.71 21.77 22.93
N PRO A 168 -22.28 21.89 24.14
CA PRO A 168 -21.64 21.42 25.36
C PRO A 168 -21.35 19.91 25.23
N ALA A 169 -20.13 19.51 25.58
CA ALA A 169 -19.66 18.14 25.51
C ALA A 169 -20.65 17.18 26.18
N ASP A 170 -21.23 16.28 25.39
CA ASP A 170 -22.00 15.15 25.88
C ASP A 170 -20.99 14.02 26.20
N PRO A 171 -20.83 13.60 27.46
CA PRO A 171 -19.73 12.74 27.89
C PRO A 171 -19.73 11.32 27.28
N ASP A 172 -20.77 10.93 26.55
CA ASP A 172 -20.90 9.60 25.91
C ASP A 172 -20.44 9.53 24.43
N SER A 173 -20.02 10.64 23.80
CA SER A 173 -19.57 10.65 22.38
C SER A 173 -18.07 10.34 22.14
N LEU A 174 -17.32 10.00 23.20
CA LEU A 174 -15.85 9.96 23.20
C LEU A 174 -15.20 8.78 22.45
N HIS A 175 -15.94 7.94 21.72
CA HIS A 175 -15.37 6.72 21.12
C HIS A 175 -14.74 6.88 19.72
N GLY A 176 -14.80 8.07 19.11
CA GLY A 176 -14.26 8.30 17.75
C GLY A 176 -13.40 9.57 17.57
N GLU A 177 -13.11 10.30 18.65
CA GLU A 177 -12.52 11.65 18.59
C GLU A 177 -10.99 11.70 18.43
N ARG A 178 -10.34 10.60 18.03
CA ARG A 178 -8.87 10.59 17.94
C ARG A 178 -8.43 10.96 16.53
N LYS A 179 -7.74 12.11 16.42
CA LYS A 179 -6.87 12.39 15.26
C LYS A 179 -5.96 11.17 15.06
N ILE A 180 -5.77 10.72 13.83
CA ILE A 180 -4.93 9.55 13.57
C ILE A 180 -3.51 9.88 14.05
N GLU A 181 -3.05 9.18 15.09
CA GLU A 181 -1.67 9.26 15.54
C GLU A 181 -0.83 8.40 14.61
N ALA A 182 0.13 9.03 13.92
CA ALA A 182 1.18 8.27 13.25
C ALA A 182 2.07 7.69 14.34
N GLU A 183 1.86 6.43 14.72
CA GLU A 183 2.78 5.71 15.60
C GLU A 183 4.16 5.65 14.93
N THR A 184 5.00 6.61 15.28
CA THR A 184 6.41 6.68 14.92
C THR A 184 7.20 5.82 15.91
N ARG A 185 6.78 4.55 16.11
CA ARG A 185 7.48 3.65 17.02
C ARG A 185 8.13 2.52 16.20
N ALA A 186 9.42 2.77 15.93
CA ALA A 186 10.41 1.91 15.30
C ALA A 186 10.21 1.63 13.80
N LEU A 187 10.76 2.55 12.98
CA LEU A 187 11.59 2.13 11.85
C LEU A 187 12.96 1.72 12.38
#